data_AF-A0A2D8VHV4-F1
#
_entry.id   AF-A0A2D8VHV4-F1
#
_cell.length_a   1.000
_cell.length_b   1.000
_cell.length_c   1.000
_cell.angle_alpha   90.00
_cell.angle_beta   90.00
_cell.angle_gamma   90.00
#
_symmetry.space_group_name_H-M   'P 1'
#
loop_
_entity.id
_entity.type
_entity.pdbx_description
1 polymer ?
#
loop_
_entity_poly.entity_id
_entity_poly.type
_entity_poly.pdbx_seq_one_letter_code
_entity_poly.pdbx_strand_id
1 'polypeptide(L)'
;MQSPQANPLDALKGGFRRACVKRLVGDEPGAIEVLRDEIPKLVVAWAKSTTLGGPEKKAKLKELFDDESSRAEELAVAFDLFAGRFEARVASIVRQELEQAASRLDEVTVKLERGLRELPVQPESEVVLAAQVESVPVETSLPAEPSEGVPQELPEETEEVEEVEETEGVEEQLDPPRGIGLRFDEIEEMIDEVLDFGES
;
A
#
# COMPACT_ATOMS: atom_id res chain seq x y z
N MET A 1 10.34 -16.88 -31.98
CA MET A 1 11.54 -17.36 -31.26
C MET A 1 11.07 -18.50 -30.37
N GLN A 2 11.53 -19.73 -30.59
CA GLN A 2 11.20 -20.85 -29.70
C GLN A 2 11.99 -20.66 -28.42
N SER A 3 11.30 -20.54 -27.29
CA SER A 3 11.94 -20.61 -25.96
C SER A 3 12.76 -21.90 -25.88
N PRO A 4 13.98 -21.88 -25.32
CA PRO A 4 14.73 -23.12 -25.10
C PRO A 4 13.83 -24.06 -24.31
N GLN A 5 13.67 -25.30 -24.79
CA GLN A 5 12.91 -26.31 -24.05
C GLN A 5 13.58 -26.45 -22.67
N ALA A 6 12.94 -25.91 -21.65
CA ALA A 6 13.44 -26.00 -20.29
C ALA A 6 13.52 -27.47 -19.90
N ASN A 7 14.64 -27.86 -19.28
CA ASN A 7 14.80 -29.18 -18.68
C ASN A 7 13.59 -29.46 -17.76
N PRO A 8 12.91 -30.61 -17.85
CA PRO A 8 11.74 -30.93 -17.03
C PRO A 8 11.93 -30.68 -15.53
N LEU A 9 13.13 -30.94 -15.01
CA LEU A 9 13.47 -30.67 -13.60
C LEU A 9 13.48 -29.17 -13.28
N ASP A 10 14.04 -28.34 -14.15
CA ASP A 10 14.10 -26.90 -13.95
C ASP A 10 12.71 -26.26 -14.09
N ALA A 11 11.89 -26.79 -15.00
CA ALA A 11 10.50 -26.39 -15.15
C ALA A 11 9.68 -26.70 -13.88
N LEU A 12 9.88 -27.87 -13.29
CA LEU A 12 9.24 -28.29 -12.04
C LEU A 12 9.66 -27.40 -10.86
N LYS A 13 10.97 -27.18 -10.67
CA LYS A 13 11.49 -26.24 -9.66
C LYS A 13 10.90 -24.83 -9.85
N GLY A 14 10.82 -24.38 -11.10
CA GLY A 14 10.18 -23.11 -11.43
C GLY A 14 8.69 -23.07 -11.11
N GLY A 15 7.99 -24.19 -11.23
CA GLY A 15 6.59 -24.35 -10.80
C GLY A 15 6.44 -24.19 -9.30
N PHE A 16 7.22 -24.94 -8.50
CA PHE A 16 7.21 -24.80 -7.04
C PHE A 16 7.55 -23.38 -6.62
N ARG A 17 8.56 -22.76 -7.23
CA ARG A 17 8.93 -21.36 -6.97
C ARG A 17 7.75 -20.42 -7.18
N ARG A 18 7.03 -20.55 -8.29
CA ARG A 18 5.88 -19.69 -8.59
C ARG A 18 4.77 -19.86 -7.56
N ALA A 19 4.47 -21.09 -7.15
CA ALA A 19 3.48 -21.36 -6.10
C ALA A 19 3.89 -20.73 -4.76
N CYS A 20 5.14 -20.95 -4.33
CA CYS A 20 5.67 -20.40 -3.07
C CYS A 20 5.67 -18.87 -3.06
N VAL A 21 6.08 -18.22 -4.16
CA VAL A 21 6.07 -16.76 -4.28
C VAL A 21 4.64 -16.20 -4.27
N LYS A 22 3.69 -16.83 -4.97
CA LYS A 22 2.28 -16.40 -4.97
C LYS A 22 1.68 -16.44 -3.56
N ARG A 23 1.91 -17.52 -2.83
CA ARG A 23 1.55 -17.63 -1.40
C ARG A 23 2.19 -16.52 -0.58
N LEU A 24 3.49 -16.29 -0.75
CA LEU A 24 4.26 -15.28 -0.01
C LEU A 24 3.67 -13.87 -0.16
N VAL A 25 3.27 -13.50 -1.38
CA VAL A 25 2.70 -12.17 -1.66
C VAL A 25 1.19 -12.08 -1.36
N GLY A 26 0.60 -13.13 -0.77
CA GLY A 26 -0.81 -13.18 -0.40
C GLY A 26 -1.78 -13.56 -1.54
N ASP A 27 -1.28 -13.99 -2.70
CA ASP A 27 -2.07 -14.53 -3.81
C ASP A 27 -2.35 -16.02 -3.61
N GLU A 28 -3.18 -16.33 -2.60
CA GLU A 28 -3.61 -17.70 -2.28
C GLU A 28 -4.32 -18.39 -3.47
N PRO A 29 -5.28 -17.75 -4.17
CA PRO A 29 -5.98 -18.40 -5.27
C PRO A 29 -5.04 -18.75 -6.43
N GLY A 30 -4.09 -17.86 -6.73
CA GLY A 30 -3.09 -18.12 -7.76
C GLY A 30 -2.11 -19.21 -7.35
N ALA A 31 -1.71 -19.29 -6.07
CA ALA A 31 -0.86 -20.38 -5.60
C ALA A 31 -1.56 -21.74 -5.78
N ILE A 32 -2.84 -21.81 -5.40
CA ILE A 32 -3.68 -23.01 -5.59
C ILE A 32 -3.81 -23.37 -7.08
N GLU A 33 -4.01 -22.39 -7.96
CA GLU A 33 -4.09 -22.63 -9.41
C GLU A 33 -2.81 -23.28 -9.94
N VAL A 34 -1.63 -22.77 -9.54
CA VAL A 34 -0.34 -23.37 -9.94
C VAL A 34 -0.20 -24.79 -9.41
N LEU A 35 -0.48 -25.00 -8.12
CA LEU A 35 -0.37 -26.31 -7.47
C LEU A 35 -1.35 -27.34 -8.07
N ARG A 36 -2.55 -26.91 -8.45
CA ARG A 36 -3.57 -27.80 -9.01
C ARG A 36 -3.42 -28.05 -10.50
N ASP A 37 -3.15 -27.02 -11.27
CA ASP A 37 -3.31 -27.09 -12.73
C ASP A 37 -1.97 -27.20 -13.45
N GLU A 38 -0.86 -26.74 -12.84
CA GLU A 38 0.48 -26.75 -13.46
C GLU A 38 1.38 -27.85 -12.90
N ILE A 39 1.51 -27.94 -11.56
CA ILE A 39 2.44 -28.88 -10.91
C ILE A 39 2.23 -30.33 -11.36
N PRO A 40 0.99 -30.88 -11.45
CA PRO A 40 0.77 -32.23 -11.96
C PRO A 40 1.41 -32.50 -13.32
N LYS A 41 1.28 -31.56 -14.25
CA LYS A 41 1.84 -31.68 -15.60
C LYS A 41 3.36 -31.69 -15.58
N LEU A 42 3.95 -30.85 -14.72
CA LEU A 42 5.40 -30.75 -14.53
C LEU A 42 5.97 -32.00 -13.86
N VAL A 43 5.27 -32.55 -12.86
CA VAL A 43 5.61 -33.80 -12.18
C VAL A 43 5.61 -34.95 -13.18
N VAL A 44 4.57 -35.08 -14.03
CA VAL A 44 4.53 -36.13 -15.08
C VAL A 44 5.69 -35.98 -16.06
N ALA A 45 5.97 -34.77 -16.52
CA ALA A 45 7.07 -34.52 -17.47
C ALA A 45 8.43 -34.87 -16.86
N TRP A 46 8.67 -34.49 -15.60
CA TRP A 46 9.90 -34.83 -14.88
C TRP A 46 9.99 -36.33 -14.57
N ALA A 47 8.91 -36.96 -14.11
CA ALA A 47 8.87 -38.38 -13.77
C ALA A 47 9.18 -39.28 -14.97
N LYS A 48 8.80 -38.87 -16.18
CA LYS A 48 9.16 -39.55 -17.46
C LYS A 48 10.61 -39.34 -17.87
N SER A 49 11.28 -38.31 -17.35
CA SER A 49 12.67 -37.99 -17.67
C SER A 49 13.69 -38.69 -16.75
N THR A 50 13.21 -39.43 -15.74
CA THR A 50 14.04 -40.08 -14.72
C THR A 50 13.73 -41.57 -14.60
N THR A 51 14.72 -42.36 -14.18
CA THR A 51 14.60 -43.81 -13.94
C THR A 51 14.34 -44.16 -12.47
N LEU A 52 14.10 -43.15 -11.63
CA LEU A 52 13.81 -43.34 -10.20
C LEU A 52 12.52 -44.14 -10.00
N GLY A 53 12.49 -44.98 -8.96
CA GLY A 53 11.26 -45.67 -8.53
C GLY A 53 10.26 -44.70 -7.89
N GLY A 54 8.99 -45.12 -7.75
CA GLY A 54 7.93 -44.30 -7.11
C GLY A 54 8.34 -43.69 -5.76
N PRO A 55 8.86 -44.48 -4.79
CA PRO A 55 9.30 -43.95 -3.49
C PRO A 55 10.42 -42.91 -3.60
N GLU A 56 11.38 -43.14 -4.49
CA GLU A 56 12.50 -42.21 -4.72
C GLU A 56 12.02 -40.92 -5.40
N LYS A 57 11.06 -41.03 -6.34
CA LYS A 57 10.43 -39.87 -6.97
C LYS A 57 9.70 -39.01 -5.94
N LYS A 58 8.89 -39.63 -5.08
CA LYS A 58 8.17 -38.93 -4.02
C LYS A 58 9.12 -38.23 -3.04
N ALA A 59 10.16 -38.93 -2.58
CA ALA A 59 11.18 -38.34 -1.72
C ALA A 59 11.87 -37.14 -2.40
N LYS A 60 12.17 -37.24 -3.70
CA LYS A 60 12.79 -36.15 -4.45
C LYS A 60 11.85 -34.96 -4.68
N LEU A 61 10.57 -35.20 -4.94
CA LEU A 61 9.57 -34.13 -5.05
C LEU A 61 9.44 -33.35 -3.73
N LYS A 62 9.42 -34.08 -2.61
CA LYS A 62 9.40 -33.46 -1.28
C LYS A 62 10.64 -32.61 -1.04
N GLU A 63 11.83 -33.15 -1.30
CA GLU A 63 13.09 -32.40 -1.19
C GLU A 63 13.06 -31.11 -2.02
N LEU A 64 12.64 -31.19 -3.29
CA LEU A 64 12.57 -30.05 -4.19
C LEU A 64 11.58 -28.97 -3.71
N PHE A 65 10.45 -29.40 -3.16
CA PHE A 65 9.43 -28.50 -2.63
C PHE A 65 9.88 -27.83 -1.33
N ASP A 66 10.47 -28.59 -0.41
CA ASP A 66 10.97 -28.09 0.88
C ASP A 66 12.13 -27.09 0.64
N ASP A 67 13.03 -27.38 -0.29
CA ASP A 67 14.12 -26.47 -0.70
C ASP A 67 13.60 -25.14 -1.23
N GLU A 68 12.61 -25.17 -2.13
CA GLU A 68 12.08 -23.95 -2.75
C GLU A 68 11.18 -23.16 -1.80
N SER A 69 10.50 -23.84 -0.87
CA SER A 69 9.73 -23.19 0.20
C SER A 69 10.66 -22.47 1.18
N SER A 70 11.73 -23.14 1.65
CA SER A 70 12.76 -22.52 2.51
C SER A 70 13.40 -21.31 1.83
N ARG A 71 13.75 -21.44 0.54
CA ARG A 71 14.27 -20.33 -0.26
C ARG A 71 13.29 -19.15 -0.33
N ALA A 72 11.99 -19.41 -0.49
CA ALA A 72 10.99 -18.34 -0.52
C ALA A 72 10.88 -17.62 0.82
N GLU A 73 10.99 -18.33 1.95
CA GLU A 73 11.00 -17.75 3.30
C GLU A 73 12.24 -16.88 3.53
N GLU A 74 13.43 -17.34 3.15
CA GLU A 74 14.66 -16.54 3.23
C GLU A 74 14.55 -15.24 2.42
N LEU A 75 13.97 -15.32 1.22
CA LEU A 75 13.72 -14.15 0.38
C LEU A 75 12.73 -13.20 1.02
N ALA A 76 11.69 -13.70 1.69
CA ALA A 76 10.73 -12.87 2.40
C ALA A 76 11.42 -12.02 3.48
N VAL A 77 12.24 -12.66 4.31
CA VAL A 77 13.03 -11.97 5.34
C VAL A 77 13.96 -10.92 4.74
N ALA A 78 14.61 -11.23 3.62
CA ALA A 78 15.47 -10.28 2.91
C ALA A 78 14.67 -9.09 2.33
N PHE A 79 13.46 -9.34 1.81
CA PHE A 79 12.58 -8.30 1.30
C PHE A 79 12.04 -7.40 2.42
N ASP A 80 11.69 -7.94 3.58
CA ASP A 80 11.25 -7.15 4.73
C ASP A 80 12.37 -6.23 5.22
N LEU A 81 13.60 -6.75 5.32
CA LEU A 81 14.77 -5.93 5.68
C LEU A 81 15.04 -4.84 4.63
N PHE A 82 14.89 -5.17 3.34
CA PHE A 82 15.03 -4.19 2.27
C PHE A 82 13.93 -3.12 2.35
N ALA A 83 12.67 -3.52 2.56
CA ALA A 83 11.52 -2.64 2.67
C ALA A 83 11.72 -1.64 3.81
N GLY A 84 12.08 -2.10 5.01
CA GLY A 84 12.34 -1.20 6.14
C GLY A 84 13.46 -0.19 5.88
N ARG A 85 14.56 -0.60 5.22
CA ARG A 85 15.64 0.32 4.83
C ARG A 85 15.22 1.30 3.73
N PHE A 86 14.45 0.81 2.76
CA PHE A 86 13.93 1.61 1.66
C PHE A 86 12.96 2.67 2.17
N GLU A 87 12.01 2.29 3.02
CA GLU A 87 11.04 3.17 3.66
C GLU A 87 11.73 4.25 4.50
N ALA A 88 12.70 3.88 5.35
CA ALA A 88 13.45 4.84 6.13
C ALA A 88 14.18 5.87 5.24
N ARG A 89 14.76 5.41 4.13
CA ARG A 89 15.46 6.29 3.18
C ARG A 89 14.48 7.21 2.44
N VAL A 90 13.36 6.68 1.96
CA VAL A 90 12.32 7.47 1.30
C VAL A 90 11.74 8.50 2.26
N ALA A 91 11.41 8.11 3.50
CA ALA A 91 10.91 9.01 4.53
C ALA A 91 11.91 10.16 4.81
N SER A 92 13.21 9.87 4.88
CA SER A 92 14.24 10.91 5.03
C SER A 92 14.25 11.89 3.87
N ILE A 93 14.16 11.40 2.63
CA ILE A 93 14.15 12.27 1.43
C ILE A 93 12.88 13.11 1.41
N VAL A 94 11.72 12.49 1.64
CA VAL A 94 10.42 13.19 1.67
C VAL A 94 10.42 14.29 2.74
N ARG A 95 10.93 14.02 3.94
CA ARG A 95 11.06 15.02 5.00
C ARG A 95 11.92 16.20 4.54
N GLN A 96 13.11 15.93 4.00
CA GLN A 96 14.03 16.96 3.54
C GLN A 96 13.43 17.83 2.42
N GLU A 97 12.74 17.22 1.45
CA GLU A 97 12.10 17.95 0.36
C GLU A 97 10.88 18.76 0.86
N LEU A 98 10.13 18.24 1.82
CA LEU A 98 9.00 18.93 2.42
C LEU A 98 9.45 20.15 3.23
N GLU A 99 10.53 20.03 4.00
CA GLU A 99 11.14 21.14 4.75
C GLU A 99 11.62 22.25 3.80
N GLN A 100 12.27 21.89 2.68
CA GLN A 100 12.68 22.86 1.67
C GLN A 100 11.49 23.56 1.00
N ALA A 101 10.43 22.81 0.68
CA ALA A 101 9.22 23.36 0.10
C ALA A 101 8.50 24.32 1.07
N ALA A 102 8.39 23.93 2.35
CA ALA A 102 7.83 24.78 3.41
C ALA A 102 8.64 26.09 3.56
N SER A 103 9.97 25.99 3.64
CA SER A 103 10.85 27.16 3.73
C SER A 103 10.68 28.13 2.55
N ARG A 104 10.54 27.59 1.33
CA ARG A 104 10.29 28.40 0.13
C ARG A 104 8.92 29.06 0.17
N LEU A 105 7.90 28.38 0.68
CA LEU A 105 6.57 28.94 0.84
C LEU A 105 6.59 30.08 1.86
N ASP A 106 7.25 29.89 3.01
CA ASP A 106 7.41 30.92 4.03
C ASP A 106 8.12 32.15 3.47
N GLU A 107 9.19 31.96 2.69
CA GLU A 107 9.85 33.07 2.01
C GLU A 107 8.92 33.86 1.09
N VAL A 108 8.06 33.17 0.33
CA VAL A 108 7.09 33.82 -0.57
C VAL A 108 6.03 34.56 0.24
N THR A 109 5.52 33.96 1.31
CA THR A 109 4.55 34.59 2.22
C THR A 109 5.12 35.85 2.85
N VAL A 110 6.36 35.80 3.38
CA VAL A 110 7.03 36.98 3.95
C VAL A 110 7.26 38.07 2.91
N LYS A 111 7.64 37.71 1.67
CA LYS A 111 7.77 38.68 0.57
C LYS A 111 6.42 39.30 0.19
N LEU A 112 5.35 38.50 0.17
CA LEU A 112 4.00 38.96 -0.14
C LEU A 112 3.46 39.89 0.94
N GLU A 113 3.58 39.52 2.22
CA GLU A 113 3.17 40.37 3.35
C GLU A 113 3.90 41.71 3.34
N ARG A 114 5.20 41.70 3.07
CA ARG A 114 5.99 42.93 2.94
C ARG A 114 5.50 43.79 1.76
N GLY A 115 5.32 43.18 0.59
CA GLY A 115 4.78 43.88 -0.58
C GLY A 115 3.41 44.48 -0.31
N LEU A 116 2.54 43.78 0.42
CA LEU A 116 1.22 44.27 0.80
C LEU A 116 1.28 45.47 1.76
N ARG A 117 2.25 45.50 2.67
CA ARG A 117 2.51 46.65 3.57
C ARG A 117 3.11 47.86 2.85
N GLU A 118 3.90 47.61 1.81
CA GLU A 118 4.53 48.66 0.99
C GLU A 118 3.59 49.21 -0.08
N LEU A 119 2.41 48.60 -0.30
CA LEU A 119 1.38 49.18 -1.15
C LEU A 119 0.96 50.53 -0.56
N PRO A 120 0.95 51.60 -1.39
CA PRO A 120 0.43 52.88 -0.94
C PRO A 120 -1.04 52.68 -0.58
N VAL A 121 -1.37 52.95 0.68
CA VAL A 121 -2.74 53.28 1.07
C VAL A 121 -3.08 54.52 0.25
N GLN A 122 -3.76 54.32 -0.88
CA GLN A 122 -4.45 55.44 -1.47
C GLN A 122 -5.40 55.95 -0.40
N PRO A 123 -5.37 57.23 -0.03
CA PRO A 123 -6.44 57.78 0.79
C PRO A 123 -7.72 57.44 0.04
N GLU A 124 -8.67 56.83 0.74
CA GLU A 124 -9.99 56.56 0.20
C GLU A 124 -10.43 57.81 -0.54
N SER A 125 -10.48 57.73 -1.87
CA SER A 125 -11.20 58.72 -2.65
C SER A 125 -12.59 58.67 -2.08
N GLU A 126 -13.00 59.77 -1.43
CA GLU A 126 -14.36 60.00 -0.95
C GLU A 126 -15.32 59.35 -1.95
N VAL A 127 -15.91 58.24 -1.52
CA VAL A 127 -17.09 57.71 -2.18
C VAL A 127 -18.16 58.74 -1.85
N VAL A 128 -18.30 59.73 -2.73
CA VAL A 128 -19.31 60.77 -2.61
C VAL A 128 -20.67 60.06 -2.62
N LEU A 129 -21.28 59.99 -1.44
CA LEU A 129 -22.67 59.65 -1.21
C LEU A 129 -23.56 60.65 -1.96
N ALA A 130 -23.73 60.46 -3.26
CA ALA A 130 -24.80 61.09 -4.02
C ALA A 130 -26.08 60.27 -3.84
N ALA A 131 -26.69 60.41 -2.66
CA ALA A 131 -28.11 60.18 -2.52
C ALA A 131 -28.84 61.25 -3.33
N GLN A 132 -29.66 60.82 -4.30
CA GLN A 132 -31.05 61.24 -4.53
C GLN A 132 -31.49 60.78 -5.94
N VAL A 133 -32.72 60.40 -6.26
CA VAL A 133 -34.01 60.07 -5.62
C VAL A 133 -34.84 59.61 -6.83
N GLU A 134 -35.54 58.47 -6.78
CA GLU A 134 -36.88 58.44 -7.40
C GLU A 134 -37.75 57.38 -6.74
N SER A 135 -38.61 57.86 -5.85
CA SER A 135 -39.73 57.17 -5.24
C SER A 135 -40.86 56.99 -6.24
N VAL A 136 -41.34 55.77 -6.42
CA VAL A 136 -42.71 55.53 -6.90
C VAL A 136 -43.41 54.63 -5.89
N PRO A 137 -44.54 55.07 -5.27
CA PRO A 137 -45.21 54.35 -4.22
C PRO A 137 -46.30 53.44 -4.80
N VAL A 138 -46.43 52.22 -4.30
CA VAL A 138 -47.70 51.49 -4.32
C VAL A 138 -47.83 50.70 -3.02
N GLU A 139 -48.77 51.13 -2.17
CA GLU A 139 -49.31 50.38 -1.05
C GLU A 139 -49.92 49.05 -1.54
N THR A 140 -49.86 47.98 -0.74
CA THR A 140 -50.99 47.52 0.11
C THR A 140 -50.70 46.14 0.73
N SER A 141 -51.04 46.02 2.02
CA SER A 141 -51.42 44.81 2.80
C SER A 141 -50.36 43.79 3.29
N LEU A 142 -50.01 43.92 4.58
CA LEU A 142 -49.72 42.84 5.54
C LEU A 142 -51.03 42.09 5.89
N PRO A 143 -51.03 40.80 6.30
CA PRO A 143 -50.61 40.33 7.65
C PRO A 143 -49.97 38.91 7.64
N ALA A 144 -49.38 38.29 8.67
CA ALA A 144 -48.96 38.59 10.03
C ALA A 144 -47.89 37.52 10.42
N GLU A 145 -46.95 37.92 11.27
CA GLU A 145 -46.05 37.15 12.15
C GLU A 145 -46.80 36.05 12.97
N PRO A 146 -46.14 35.00 13.56
CA PRO A 146 -45.07 35.25 14.54
C PRO A 146 -43.97 34.19 14.79
N SER A 147 -42.93 34.68 15.49
CA SER A 147 -42.17 34.02 16.58
C SER A 147 -41.23 32.87 16.18
N GLU A 148 -40.04 32.67 16.74
CA GLU A 148 -39.27 33.31 17.81
C GLU A 148 -37.82 32.77 17.70
N GLY A 149 -36.82 33.60 18.07
CA GLY A 149 -35.64 33.12 18.80
C GLY A 149 -34.28 33.16 18.09
N VAL A 150 -33.57 34.29 18.24
CA VAL A 150 -32.10 34.40 18.30
C VAL A 150 -31.76 34.68 19.77
N PRO A 151 -30.69 34.09 20.36
CA PRO A 151 -29.38 34.76 20.46
C PRO A 151 -28.19 33.77 20.23
N GLN A 152 -27.25 33.99 19.32
CA GLN A 152 -26.04 34.82 19.45
C GLN A 152 -25.33 34.73 20.81
N GLU A 153 -24.15 34.09 20.87
CA GLU A 153 -22.98 34.50 21.69
C GLU A 153 -21.71 33.65 21.39
N LEU A 154 -20.65 34.35 20.98
CA LEU A 154 -19.19 34.12 21.21
C LEU A 154 -18.75 35.34 22.06
N PRO A 155 -17.61 35.38 22.79
CA PRO A 155 -16.39 34.54 22.74
C PRO A 155 -15.79 34.20 24.14
N GLU A 156 -14.66 33.46 24.21
CA GLU A 156 -13.46 33.85 25.00
C GLU A 156 -12.28 32.89 24.79
N GLU A 157 -11.08 33.48 24.69
CA GLU A 157 -9.77 32.85 24.58
C GLU A 157 -9.30 32.27 25.91
N THR A 158 -8.62 31.12 25.88
CA THR A 158 -7.59 30.78 26.88
C THR A 158 -6.44 30.04 26.21
N GLU A 159 -5.27 30.69 26.16
CA GLU A 159 -3.96 30.06 26.00
C GLU A 159 -3.70 29.10 27.17
N GLU A 160 -3.36 27.84 26.91
CA GLU A 160 -2.45 27.07 27.75
C GLU A 160 -1.52 26.26 26.84
N VAL A 161 -0.23 26.53 26.98
CA VAL A 161 0.89 25.85 26.33
C VAL A 161 1.16 24.57 27.12
N GLU A 162 0.91 23.41 26.53
CA GLU A 162 1.41 22.14 27.06
C GLU A 162 2.67 21.71 26.28
N GLU A 163 3.78 21.62 27.02
CA GLU A 163 5.05 21.07 26.56
C GLU A 163 4.85 19.63 26.05
N VAL A 164 5.15 19.39 24.78
CA VAL A 164 5.24 18.03 24.25
C VAL A 164 6.63 17.50 24.59
N GLU A 165 6.71 16.72 25.68
CA GLU A 165 7.86 15.88 26.00
C GLU A 165 8.19 14.94 24.83
N GLU A 166 9.49 14.78 24.59
CA GLU A 166 10.08 13.86 23.63
C GLU A 166 9.59 12.42 23.89
N THR A 167 8.67 11.91 23.09
CA THR A 167 8.38 10.48 23.09
C THR A 167 9.44 9.77 22.25
N GLU A 168 10.33 9.09 22.94
CA GLU A 168 11.24 8.08 22.42
C GLU A 168 10.53 7.14 21.44
N GLY A 169 11.16 6.95 20.27
CA GLY A 169 11.06 5.80 19.38
C GLY A 169 9.74 5.04 19.36
N VAL A 170 8.81 5.51 18.53
CA VAL A 170 7.72 4.69 17.99
C VAL A 170 8.36 3.49 17.28
N GLU A 171 8.53 2.37 17.97
CA GLU A 171 8.63 1.05 17.36
C GLU A 171 7.25 0.73 16.76
N GLU A 172 6.95 1.39 15.64
CA GLU A 172 5.71 1.19 14.91
C GLU A 172 5.71 -0.25 14.41
N GLN A 173 4.77 -0.97 14.98
CA GLN A 173 4.48 -2.37 14.85
C GLN A 173 4.40 -2.74 13.36
N LEU A 174 5.52 -3.21 12.80
CA LEU A 174 5.52 -3.86 11.50
C LEU A 174 4.55 -5.03 11.60
N ASP A 175 3.54 -5.06 10.72
CA ASP A 175 2.66 -6.22 10.61
C ASP A 175 3.55 -7.45 10.45
N PRO A 176 3.41 -8.47 11.32
CA PRO A 176 4.26 -9.63 11.25
C PRO A 176 4.12 -10.26 9.86
N PRO A 177 5.22 -10.76 9.27
CA PRO A 177 5.14 -11.47 8.00
C PRO A 177 4.07 -12.55 8.14
N ARG A 178 3.16 -12.64 7.16
CA ARG A 178 2.14 -13.70 7.09
C ARG A 178 2.84 -15.03 6.79
N GLY A 179 3.58 -15.53 7.77
CA GLY A 179 4.45 -16.69 7.70
C GLY A 179 3.70 -17.98 7.96
N ILE A 180 2.78 -18.33 7.06
CA ILE A 180 2.33 -19.72 6.94
C ILE A 180 2.78 -20.19 5.57
N GLY A 181 4.05 -20.59 5.49
CA GLY A 181 4.61 -21.27 4.32
C GLY A 181 3.74 -22.45 3.91
N LEU A 182 3.76 -22.79 2.62
CA LEU A 182 3.05 -23.97 2.12
C LEU A 182 3.69 -25.23 2.71
N ARG A 183 2.89 -26.14 3.25
CA ARG A 183 3.36 -27.46 3.70
C ARG A 183 3.22 -28.46 2.58
N PHE A 184 4.20 -29.36 2.43
CA PHE A 184 4.16 -30.43 1.44
C PHE A 184 2.88 -31.27 1.57
N ASP A 185 2.41 -31.49 2.79
CA ASP A 185 1.20 -32.23 3.12
C ASP A 185 -0.06 -31.65 2.43
N GLU A 186 -0.08 -30.35 2.08
CA GLU A 186 -1.21 -29.69 1.38
C GLU A 186 -1.31 -30.13 -0.09
N ILE A 187 -0.24 -30.68 -0.67
CA ILE A 187 -0.17 -31.08 -2.09
C ILE A 187 0.22 -32.55 -2.29
N GLU A 188 0.52 -33.27 -1.20
CA GLU A 188 0.96 -34.66 -1.25
C GLU A 188 -0.08 -35.58 -1.89
N GLU A 189 -1.36 -35.43 -1.53
CA GLU A 189 -2.47 -36.20 -2.09
C GLU A 189 -2.57 -36.03 -3.62
N MET A 190 -2.38 -34.79 -4.10
CA MET A 190 -2.43 -34.47 -5.53
C MET A 190 -1.23 -35.04 -6.29
N ILE A 191 -0.06 -35.10 -5.64
CA ILE A 191 1.14 -35.71 -6.21
C ILE A 191 0.99 -37.23 -6.29
N ASP A 192 0.46 -37.85 -5.24
CA ASP A 192 0.28 -39.30 -5.18
C ASP A 192 -0.68 -39.78 -6.28
N GLU A 193 -1.82 -39.10 -6.48
CA GLU A 193 -2.73 -39.40 -7.59
C GLU A 193 -2.01 -39.39 -8.95
N VAL A 194 -1.19 -38.37 -9.21
CA VAL A 194 -0.50 -38.18 -10.49
C VAL A 194 0.57 -39.25 -10.73
N LEU A 195 1.27 -39.66 -9.67
CA LEU A 195 2.31 -40.69 -9.76
C LEU A 195 1.70 -42.08 -9.99
N ASP A 196 0.55 -42.38 -9.38
CA ASP A 196 -0.15 -43.65 -9.56
C ASP A 196 -0.67 -43.83 -10.99
N PHE A 197 -1.14 -42.76 -11.66
CA PHE A 197 -1.55 -42.82 -13.07
C PHE A 197 -0.37 -42.96 -14.05
N GLY A 198 0.86 -42.70 -13.62
CA GLY A 198 2.06 -42.74 -14.46
C GLY A 198 2.72 -44.12 -14.57
N GLU A 199 2.30 -45.09 -13.75
CA GLU A 199 2.82 -46.46 -13.75
C GLU A 199 1.96 -47.46 -14.56
N SER A 200 0.87 -46.98 -15.21
CA SER A 200 -0.01 -47.77 -16.09
C SER A 200 0.34 -47.69 -17.57
#